data_AF-A0A945P9T4-F1
#
_entry.id   AF-A0A945P9T4-F1
#
_cell.length_a   1.000
_cell.length_b   1.000
_cell.length_c   1.000
_cell.angle_alpha   90.00
_cell.angle_beta   90.00
_cell.angle_gamma   90.00
#
_symmetry.space_group_name_H-M   'P 1'
#
loop_
_entity.id
_entity.type
_entity.pdbx_description
1 polymer ?
#
loop_
_entity_poly.entity_id
_entity_poly.type
_entity_poly.pdbx_seq_one_letter_code
_entity_poly.pdbx_strand_id
1 'polypeptide(L)'
;VQNVRGGERERTVTIPYSTTSLPFLRPTRLSLILTGESTVERNHRKGIETGGHRWAQYNVDASKLTGKGPYTASIELMAQMFPINLISTIQVVGFDYGISPRAAADAVVAGREVLVKRSLTFNVK
;
A
#
# COMPACT_ATOMS: atom_id res chain seq x y z
N VAL A 1 23.38 17.00 -46.67
CA VAL A 1 24.52 16.85 -45.76
C VAL A 1 23.98 16.80 -44.34
N GLN A 2 24.18 15.68 -43.64
CA GLN A 2 23.65 15.43 -42.30
C GLN A 2 24.70 15.91 -41.28
N ASN A 3 24.30 16.70 -40.27
CA ASN A 3 25.21 17.07 -39.19
C ASN A 3 25.31 15.91 -38.21
N VAL A 4 26.53 15.36 -38.08
CA VAL A 4 26.84 14.09 -37.40
C VAL A 4 27.15 14.26 -35.90
N ARG A 5 27.05 15.47 -35.31
CA ARG A 5 27.14 15.64 -33.84
C ARG A 5 26.50 16.94 -33.33
N GLY A 6 25.81 16.84 -32.19
CA GLY A 6 25.62 17.93 -31.21
C GLY A 6 24.72 19.09 -31.63
N GLY A 7 23.40 18.91 -31.51
CA GLY A 7 22.44 20.02 -31.50
C GLY A 7 21.24 19.63 -30.66
N GLU A 8 21.01 20.33 -29.55
CA GLU A 8 19.75 20.19 -28.81
C GLU A 8 18.60 20.72 -29.67
N ARG A 9 17.52 19.94 -29.72
CA ARG A 9 16.22 20.37 -30.24
C ARG A 9 15.25 20.37 -29.09
N GLU A 10 14.60 21.50 -28.86
CA GLU A 10 13.43 21.54 -28.00
C GLU A 10 12.36 20.63 -28.61
N ARG A 11 12.04 19.55 -27.89
CA ARG A 11 10.97 18.63 -28.24
C ARG A 11 10.01 18.61 -27.08
N THR A 12 8.81 19.15 -27.28
CA THR A 12 7.69 18.90 -26.38
C THR A 12 7.38 17.41 -26.44
N VAL A 13 7.86 16.66 -25.44
CA VAL A 13 7.43 15.28 -25.24
C VAL A 13 6.09 15.36 -24.53
N THR A 14 5.01 15.22 -25.29
CA THR A 14 3.67 15.08 -24.72
C THR A 14 3.70 13.93 -23.72
N ILE A 15 3.30 14.20 -22.47
CA ILE A 15 3.10 13.17 -21.46
C ILE A 15 2.14 12.13 -22.08
N PRO A 16 2.54 10.86 -22.27
CA PRO A 16 1.66 9.89 -22.89
C PRO A 16 0.56 9.54 -21.90
N TYR A 17 -0.57 10.23 -21.99
CA TYR A 17 -1.83 9.73 -21.42
C TYR A 17 -2.43 8.77 -22.44
N SER A 18 -2.77 7.56 -22.00
CA SER A 18 -3.34 6.52 -22.86
C SER A 18 -4.74 6.94 -23.32
N THR A 19 -4.92 7.21 -24.61
CA THR A 19 -6.23 7.51 -25.23
C THR A 19 -7.03 6.28 -25.62
N THR A 20 -6.46 5.08 -25.45
CA THR A 20 -7.07 3.81 -25.86
C THR A 20 -7.32 2.94 -24.63
N SER A 21 -8.45 2.22 -24.63
CA SER A 21 -8.75 1.17 -23.66
C SER A 21 -7.60 0.17 -23.61
N LEU A 22 -7.14 -0.18 -22.41
CA LEU A 22 -6.07 -1.17 -22.25
C LEU A 22 -6.43 -2.43 -23.03
N PRO A 23 -5.55 -2.92 -23.94
CA PRO A 23 -5.80 -4.16 -24.64
C PRO A 23 -5.98 -5.28 -23.62
N PHE A 24 -6.89 -6.21 -23.91
CA PHE A 24 -7.04 -7.44 -23.15
C PHE A 24 -5.72 -8.22 -23.21
N LEU A 25 -4.88 -8.04 -22.19
CA LEU A 25 -3.68 -8.84 -21.99
C LEU A 25 -4.14 -10.24 -21.59
N ARG A 26 -3.93 -11.22 -22.48
CA ARG A 26 -4.15 -12.62 -22.12
C ARG A 26 -3.38 -12.91 -20.83
N PRO A 27 -3.98 -13.66 -19.88
CA PRO A 27 -3.24 -14.17 -18.74
C PRO A 27 -1.96 -14.82 -19.25
N THR A 28 -0.84 -14.47 -18.64
CA THR A 28 0.44 -15.02 -19.05
C THR A 28 0.41 -16.56 -18.97
N ARG A 29 1.13 -17.20 -19.89
CA ARG A 29 1.27 -18.66 -19.90
C ARG A 29 2.29 -19.18 -18.88
N LEU A 30 3.00 -18.28 -18.20
CA LEU A 30 4.04 -18.61 -17.22
C LEU A 30 3.56 -18.24 -15.80
N SER A 31 4.01 -19.01 -14.80
CA SER A 31 3.78 -18.64 -13.40
C SER A 31 4.48 -17.33 -13.06
N LEU A 32 3.72 -16.35 -12.57
CA LEU A 32 4.24 -15.06 -12.11
C LEU A 32 4.40 -15.01 -10.59
N ILE A 33 4.45 -16.14 -9.88
CA ILE A 33 4.47 -16.11 -8.41
C ILE A 33 5.67 -15.32 -7.86
N LEU A 34 6.80 -15.36 -8.58
CA LEU A 34 8.04 -14.64 -8.25
C LEU A 34 8.03 -13.18 -8.70
N THR A 35 7.58 -12.89 -9.92
CA THR A 35 7.58 -11.53 -10.47
C THR A 35 6.35 -10.73 -10.09
N GLY A 36 5.27 -11.41 -9.66
CA GLY A 36 3.97 -10.83 -9.36
C GLY A 36 3.12 -10.49 -10.57
N GLU A 37 3.77 -10.04 -11.62
CA GLU A 37 3.18 -9.26 -12.71
C GLU A 37 3.94 -9.55 -14.02
N SER A 38 3.37 -9.09 -15.14
CA SER A 38 3.97 -9.25 -16.47
C SER A 38 5.19 -8.32 -16.60
N THR A 39 6.20 -8.72 -17.39
CA THR A 39 7.42 -7.91 -17.59
C THR A 39 7.19 -6.59 -18.32
N VAL A 40 6.02 -6.40 -18.92
CA VAL A 40 5.62 -5.19 -19.65
C VAL A 40 4.69 -4.27 -18.84
N GLU A 41 4.44 -4.59 -17.58
CA GLU A 41 3.51 -3.85 -16.74
C GLU A 41 4.13 -2.56 -16.20
N ARG A 42 3.37 -1.46 -16.22
CA ARG A 42 3.87 -0.13 -15.84
C ARG A 42 4.12 0.00 -14.33
N ASN A 43 3.29 -0.66 -13.54
CA ASN A 43 3.51 -0.79 -12.10
C ASN A 43 4.13 -2.17 -11.88
N HIS A 44 5.14 -2.23 -11.02
CA HIS A 44 5.73 -3.49 -10.58
C HIS A 44 5.22 -3.85 -9.19
N ARG A 45 4.99 -5.15 -8.96
CA ARG A 45 4.66 -5.69 -7.65
C ARG A 45 5.71 -5.28 -6.62
N LYS A 46 5.29 -4.51 -5.63
CA LYS A 46 6.10 -4.17 -4.45
C LYS A 46 5.87 -5.20 -3.35
N GLY A 47 6.53 -6.36 -3.48
CA GLY A 47 6.53 -7.41 -2.45
C GLY A 47 7.52 -7.13 -1.31
N ILE A 48 7.55 -8.01 -0.32
CA ILE A 48 8.73 -8.21 0.52
C ILE A 48 9.67 -9.13 -0.26
N GLU A 49 10.94 -8.78 -0.26
CA GLU A 49 12.03 -9.43 -0.96
C GLU A 49 12.29 -10.82 -0.37
N THR A 50 12.89 -11.74 -1.14
CA THR A 50 13.15 -13.10 -0.65
C THR A 50 14.02 -13.08 0.60
N GLY A 51 13.53 -13.65 1.71
CA GLY A 51 14.20 -13.59 3.02
C GLY A 51 14.20 -12.20 3.67
N GLY A 52 13.55 -11.21 3.04
CA GLY A 52 13.36 -9.87 3.56
C GLY A 52 12.30 -9.83 4.66
N HIS A 53 12.37 -8.79 5.48
CA HIS A 53 11.42 -8.56 6.56
C HIS A 53 11.05 -7.07 6.58
N ARG A 54 9.78 -6.75 6.83
CA ARG A 54 9.33 -5.37 7.06
C ARG A 54 8.72 -5.28 8.44
N TRP A 55 9.36 -4.51 9.31
CA TRP A 55 8.93 -4.28 10.67
C TRP A 55 8.47 -2.83 10.81
N ALA A 56 7.24 -2.63 11.26
CA ALA A 56 6.77 -1.30 11.61
C ALA A 56 7.37 -0.89 12.96
N GLN A 57 7.90 0.32 13.03
CA GLN A 57 8.34 0.93 14.28
C GLN A 57 7.19 1.74 14.86
N TYR A 58 6.86 1.47 16.12
CA TYR A 58 5.84 2.19 16.85
C TYR A 58 6.49 2.99 17.96
N ASN A 59 6.11 4.26 18.08
CA ASN A 59 6.56 5.14 19.14
C ASN A 59 5.34 5.68 19.90
N VAL A 60 5.47 5.74 21.22
CA VAL A 60 4.48 6.34 22.11
C VAL A 60 5.20 7.44 22.88
N ASP A 61 4.71 8.67 22.74
CA ASP A 61 5.29 9.82 23.43
C ASP A 61 5.23 9.63 24.95
N ALA A 62 6.32 9.97 25.65
CA ALA A 62 6.39 9.82 27.11
C ALA A 62 5.31 10.62 27.85
N SER A 63 4.84 11.73 27.27
CA SER A 63 3.73 12.53 27.82
C SER A 63 2.38 11.82 27.79
N LYS A 64 2.21 10.79 26.96
CA LYS A 64 0.99 9.97 26.88
C LYS A 64 1.02 8.76 27.82
N LEU A 65 2.15 8.54 28.49
CA LEU A 65 2.32 7.47 29.46
C LEU A 65 1.74 7.92 30.82
N THR A 66 1.06 7.00 31.51
CA THR A 66 0.47 7.25 32.83
C THR A 66 1.49 7.16 33.98
N GLY A 67 2.77 6.91 33.66
CA GLY A 67 3.87 6.84 34.63
C GLY A 67 4.90 5.75 34.31
N LYS A 68 5.72 5.41 35.31
CA LYS A 68 6.70 4.32 35.25
C LYS A 68 6.06 3.04 35.75
N GLY A 69 5.54 2.23 34.85
CA GLY A 69 4.88 0.98 35.18
C GLY A 69 5.07 -0.08 34.11
N PRO A 70 4.63 -1.31 34.38
CA PRO A 70 4.51 -2.32 33.33
C PRO A 70 3.42 -1.88 32.35
N TYR A 71 3.79 -1.80 31.08
CA TYR A 71 2.86 -1.61 29.97
C TYR A 71 2.60 -2.94 29.30
N THR A 72 1.37 -3.15 28.86
CA THR A 72 0.98 -4.33 28.07
C THR A 72 0.68 -3.90 26.64
N ALA A 73 1.40 -4.48 25.69
CA ALA A 73 1.10 -4.37 24.26
C ALA A 73 0.30 -5.60 23.80
N SER A 74 -0.88 -5.37 23.22
CA SER A 74 -1.61 -6.37 22.42
C SER A 74 -1.24 -6.17 20.96
N ILE A 75 -0.64 -7.18 20.35
CA ILE A 75 -0.18 -7.17 18.97
C ILE A 75 -1.07 -8.14 18.20
N GLU A 76 -1.79 -7.62 17.21
CA GLU A 76 -2.73 -8.38 16.40
C GLU A 76 -2.36 -8.27 14.92
N LEU A 77 -2.28 -9.42 14.24
CA LEU A 77 -2.20 -9.48 12.78
C LEU A 77 -3.63 -9.62 12.26
N MET A 78 -4.08 -8.64 11.49
CA MET A 78 -5.46 -8.57 11.00
C MET A 78 -5.50 -8.81 9.49
N ALA A 79 -6.42 -9.67 9.04
CA ALA A 79 -6.86 -9.73 7.66
C ALA A 79 -7.97 -8.71 7.45
N GLN A 80 -7.82 -7.85 6.44
CA GLN A 80 -8.81 -6.83 6.08
C GLN A 80 -8.69 -6.50 4.59
N MET A 81 -9.79 -6.00 4.01
CA MET A 81 -9.85 -5.63 2.60
C MET A 81 -8.84 -4.52 2.23
N PHE A 82 -8.73 -3.48 3.07
CA PHE A 82 -7.69 -2.46 2.96
C PHE A 82 -7.44 -1.78 4.32
N PRO A 83 -6.26 -1.15 4.52
CA PRO A 83 -5.99 -0.36 5.72
C PRO A 83 -6.95 0.84 5.87
N ILE A 84 -7.58 0.97 7.04
CA ILE A 84 -8.59 2.01 7.32
C ILE A 84 -8.03 3.43 7.15
N ASN A 85 -6.75 3.66 7.45
CA ASN A 85 -6.12 4.97 7.28
C ASN A 85 -6.08 5.42 5.81
N LEU A 86 -6.13 4.49 4.85
CA LEU A 86 -6.13 4.80 3.41
C LEU A 86 -7.50 5.25 2.89
N ILE A 87 -8.59 5.09 3.67
CA ILE A 87 -9.92 5.61 3.31
C ILE A 87 -9.86 7.11 3.03
N SER A 88 -9.13 7.84 3.88
CA SER A 88 -8.94 9.29 3.73
C SER A 88 -8.22 9.67 2.44
N THR A 89 -7.38 8.77 1.91
CA THR A 89 -6.63 8.98 0.68
C THR A 89 -7.49 8.72 -0.55
N ILE A 90 -8.35 7.70 -0.50
CA ILE A 90 -9.22 7.32 -1.64
C ILE A 90 -10.54 8.08 -1.67
N GLN A 91 -10.99 8.70 -0.56
CA GLN A 91 -12.27 9.41 -0.52
C GLN A 91 -12.41 10.52 -1.57
N VAL A 92 -11.31 11.03 -2.13
CA VAL A 92 -11.31 12.05 -3.19
C VAL A 92 -12.04 11.62 -4.45
N VAL A 93 -12.08 10.32 -4.76
CA VAL A 93 -12.85 9.80 -5.91
C VAL A 93 -14.31 9.55 -5.59
N GLY A 94 -14.69 9.65 -4.31
CA GLY A 94 -16.02 9.28 -3.82
C GLY A 94 -16.19 7.77 -3.61
N PHE A 95 -17.21 7.40 -2.85
CA PHE A 95 -17.67 6.03 -2.71
C PHE A 95 -19.04 5.88 -3.38
N ASP A 96 -19.29 4.73 -4.00
CA ASP A 96 -20.56 4.46 -4.65
C ASP A 96 -21.73 4.43 -3.65
N TYR A 97 -22.95 4.56 -4.19
CA TYR A 97 -24.21 4.40 -3.45
C TYR A 97 -24.42 5.37 -2.26
N GLY A 98 -23.78 6.54 -2.31
CA GLY A 98 -23.93 7.55 -1.25
C GLY A 98 -23.30 7.13 0.08
N ILE A 99 -22.42 6.12 0.07
CA ILE A 99 -21.73 5.64 1.26
C ILE A 99 -20.77 6.73 1.73
N SER A 100 -20.86 7.11 3.00
CA SER A 100 -19.89 8.02 3.59
C SER A 100 -18.55 7.31 3.83
N PRO A 101 -17.41 8.03 3.79
CA PRO A 101 -16.11 7.45 4.15
C PRO A 101 -16.12 6.78 5.54
N ARG A 102 -16.91 7.33 6.46
CA ARG A 102 -17.12 6.76 7.81
C ARG A 102 -17.83 5.41 7.74
N ALA A 103 -18.94 5.32 7.01
CA ALA A 103 -19.68 4.07 6.85
C ALA A 103 -18.83 2.98 6.18
N ALA A 104 -18.02 3.34 5.18
CA ALA A 104 -17.05 2.43 4.58
C ALA A 104 -16.01 1.94 5.60
N ALA A 105 -15.49 2.83 6.45
CA ALA A 105 -14.54 2.48 7.52
C ALA A 105 -15.14 1.49 8.52
N ASP A 106 -16.38 1.75 8.95
CA ASP A 106 -17.07 0.91 9.92
C ASP A 106 -17.35 -0.49 9.34
N ALA A 107 -17.70 -0.59 8.06
CA ALA A 107 -17.87 -1.88 7.37
C ALA A 107 -16.56 -2.68 7.27
N VAL A 108 -15.44 -2.02 6.96
CA VAL A 108 -14.11 -2.66 6.91
C VAL A 108 -13.69 -3.15 8.30
N VAL A 109 -13.94 -2.35 9.33
CA VAL A 109 -13.69 -2.72 10.73
C VAL A 109 -14.52 -3.93 11.12
N ALA A 110 -15.80 -3.98 10.75
CA ALA A 110 -16.69 -5.09 11.08
C ALA A 110 -16.29 -6.40 10.37
N GLY A 111 -15.76 -6.31 9.15
CA GLY A 111 -15.33 -7.45 8.36
C GLY A 111 -13.89 -7.92 8.60
N ARG A 112 -13.14 -7.31 9.53
CA ARG A 112 -11.75 -7.71 9.79
C ARG A 112 -11.68 -8.98 10.63
N GLU A 113 -10.70 -9.81 10.33
CA GLU A 113 -10.43 -11.03 11.08
C GLU A 113 -9.05 -10.94 11.75
N VAL A 114 -8.97 -11.31 13.03
CA VAL A 114 -7.69 -11.40 13.74
C VAL A 114 -7.09 -12.78 13.50
N LEU A 115 -6.03 -12.83 12.71
CA LEU A 115 -5.33 -14.08 12.36
C LEU A 115 -4.37 -14.53 13.47
N VAL A 116 -3.67 -13.58 14.08
CA VAL A 116 -2.70 -13.83 15.15
C VAL A 116 -2.87 -12.80 16.23
N LYS A 117 -2.83 -13.23 17.49
CA LYS A 117 -2.84 -12.36 18.67
C LYS A 117 -1.69 -12.72 19.59
N ARG A 118 -0.94 -11.71 20.05
CA ARG A 118 0.12 -11.85 21.04
C ARG A 118 -0.01 -10.73 22.07
N SER A 119 0.28 -11.06 23.33
CA SER A 119 0.34 -10.08 24.42
C SER A 119 1.75 -10.06 24.97
N LEU A 120 2.28 -8.87 25.25
CA LEU A 120 3.61 -8.70 25.82
C LEU A 120 3.57 -7.60 26.88
N THR A 121 4.11 -7.91 28.06
CA THR A 121 4.24 -6.95 29.16
C THR A 121 5.71 -6.53 29.27
N PHE A 122 5.96 -5.23 29.34
CA PHE A 122 7.30 -4.65 29.40
C PHE A 122 7.33 -3.45 30.33
N ASN A 123 8.47 -3.23 31.00
CA ASN A 123 8.66 -2.10 31.90
C ASN A 123 9.33 -0.95 31.16
N VAL A 124 8.79 0.26 31.28
CA VAL A 124 9.42 1.49 30.79
C VAL A 124 10.19 2.12 31.95
N LYS A 125 11.51 2.29 31.80
CA LYS A 125 12.41 2.84 32.83
C LYS A 125 12.35 4.37 32.87
#